data_AF-A0A084E2A7-F1
#
_entry.id   AF-A0A084E2A7-F1
#
_cell.length_a   1.000
_cell.length_b   1.000
_cell.length_c   1.000
_cell.angle_alpha   90.00
_cell.angle_beta   90.00
_cell.angle_gamma   90.00
#
_symmetry.space_group_name_H-M   'P 1'
#
loop_
_entity.id
_entity.type
_entity.pdbx_description
1 polymer ?
#
loop_
_entity_poly.entity_id
_entity_poly.type
_entity_poly.pdbx_seq_one_letter_code
_entity_poly.pdbx_strand_id
1 'polypeptide(L)' 'MDANTIYYEVTGSVVVELQYGSGSDVANDIGSRDTDEYPYEAEIELPISDPLTVTASDVRVKVDTSSFYK' A
#
# COMPACT_ATOMS: atom_id res chain seq x y z
N MET A 1 21.45 23.43 -16.01
CA MET A 1 20.51 22.33 -15.73
C MET A 1 19.89 22.67 -14.40
N ASP A 2 18.68 23.20 -14.43
CA ASP A 2 17.94 23.54 -13.21
C ASP A 2 17.11 22.32 -12.83
N ALA A 3 17.41 21.74 -11.66
CA ALA A 3 16.54 20.71 -11.09
C ALA A 3 15.27 21.40 -10.61
N ASN A 4 14.09 20.87 -10.97
CA ASN A 4 12.77 21.41 -10.58
C ASN A 4 11.97 20.43 -9.69
N THR A 5 12.42 19.19 -9.57
CA THR A 5 11.66 18.10 -8.97
C THR A 5 12.53 17.32 -7.99
N ILE A 6 11.93 16.88 -6.88
CA ILE A 6 12.51 15.94 -5.92
C ILE A 6 11.78 14.61 -6.05
N TYR A 7 12.55 13.53 -6.13
CA TYR A 7 12.04 12.16 -6.14
C TYR A 7 12.37 11.50 -4.80
N TYR A 8 11.36 10.95 -4.14
CA TYR A 8 11.52 10.10 -2.97
C TYR A 8 11.00 8.69 -3.27
N GLU A 9 11.67 7.70 -2.70
CA GLU A 9 11.24 6.31 -2.71
C GLU A 9 11.04 5.87 -1.27
N VAL A 10 9.88 5.28 -0.98
CA VAL A 10 9.52 4.76 0.33
C VAL A 10 9.15 3.30 0.17
N THR A 11 9.75 2.44 0.99
CA THR A 11 9.40 1.03 1.08
C THR A 11 8.79 0.73 2.45
N GLY A 12 7.89 -0.23 2.49
CA GLY A 12 7.24 -0.64 3.74
C GLY A 12 6.38 -1.87 3.54
N SER A 13 5.49 -2.11 4.49
CA SER A 13 4.54 -3.21 4.44
C SER A 13 3.14 -2.76 4.82
N VAL A 14 2.15 -3.41 4.22
CA VAL A 14 0.73 -3.27 4.55
C VAL A 14 0.27 -4.59 5.15
N VAL A 15 -0.22 -4.52 6.39
CA VAL A 15 -0.86 -5.64 7.07
C VAL A 15 -2.35 -5.62 6.73
N VAL A 16 -2.89 -6.76 6.31
CA VAL A 16 -4.31 -6.93 5.97
C VAL A 16 -4.93 -8.10 6.71
N GLU A 17 -6.25 -8.02 6.94
CA GLU A 17 -7.05 -9.17 7.36
C GLU A 17 -7.76 -9.75 6.12
N LEU A 18 -7.46 -11.00 5.81
CA LEU A 18 -8.10 -11.77 4.75
C LEU A 18 -9.31 -12.51 5.33
N GLN A 19 -10.47 -12.39 4.70
CA GLN A 19 -11.68 -13.11 5.11
C GLN A 19 -12.11 -14.11 4.05
N TYR A 20 -12.27 -15.38 4.45
CA TYR A 20 -12.94 -16.40 3.67
C TYR A 20 -14.37 -16.60 4.18
N GLY A 21 -15.35 -16.49 3.26
CA GLY A 21 -16.77 -16.48 3.60
C GLY A 21 -17.30 -15.08 3.90
N SER A 22 -18.63 -14.97 3.98
CA SER A 22 -19.33 -13.76 4.43
C SER A 22 -19.14 -13.53 5.93
N GLY A 23 -19.53 -12.35 6.42
CA GLY A 23 -19.54 -12.10 7.87
C GLY A 23 -20.44 -13.08 8.64
N SER A 24 -21.52 -13.57 8.00
CA SER A 24 -22.35 -14.62 8.58
C SER A 24 -21.62 -15.96 8.63
N ASP A 25 -20.83 -16.30 7.61
CA ASP A 25 -20.07 -17.55 7.59
C ASP A 25 -19.03 -17.60 8.71
N VAL A 26 -18.30 -16.49 8.90
CA VAL A 26 -17.37 -16.33 10.02
C VAL A 26 -18.10 -16.44 11.36
N ALA A 27 -19.27 -15.81 11.50
CA ALA A 27 -20.06 -15.85 12.74
C ALA A 27 -20.63 -17.24 13.07
N ASN A 28 -20.74 -18.13 12.08
CA ASN A 28 -21.21 -19.50 12.24
C ASN A 28 -20.08 -20.54 12.16
N ASP A 29 -18.81 -20.12 12.35
CA ASP A 29 -17.61 -20.98 12.32
C ASP A 29 -17.43 -21.79 11.02
N ILE A 30 -18.00 -21.32 9.91
CA ILE A 30 -17.85 -21.92 8.56
C ILE A 30 -17.03 -21.02 7.61
N GLY A 31 -16.64 -19.83 8.07
CA GLY A 31 -15.68 -18.95 7.45
C GLY A 31 -14.36 -18.89 8.24
N SER A 32 -13.40 -18.13 7.74
CA SER A 32 -12.12 -17.91 8.41
C SER A 32 -11.63 -16.47 8.23
N ARG A 33 -10.81 -16.02 9.18
CA ARG A 33 -10.03 -14.78 9.08
C ARG A 33 -8.58 -15.09 9.32
N ASP A 34 -7.73 -14.57 8.47
CA ASP A 34 -6.28 -14.69 8.60
C ASP A 34 -5.62 -13.33 8.42
N THR A 35 -4.42 -13.16 8.96
CA THR A 35 -3.64 -11.93 8.80
C THR A 35 -2.47 -12.20 7.87
N ASP A 36 -2.27 -11.30 6.90
CA ASP A 36 -1.12 -11.38 6.00
C ASP A 36 -0.46 -10.00 5.85
N GLU A 37 0.78 -10.00 5.39
CA GLU A 37 1.60 -8.81 5.25
C GLU A 37 2.22 -8.76 3.84
N TYR A 38 1.97 -7.65 3.14
CA TYR A 38 2.46 -7.44 1.78
C TYR A 38 3.41 -6.25 1.72
N PRO A 39 4.59 -6.38 1.10
CA PRO A 39 5.47 -5.24 0.90
C PRO A 39 4.84 -4.25 -0.09
N TYR A 40 5.10 -2.98 0.13
CA TYR A 40 4.75 -1.92 -0.80
C TYR A 40 5.95 -1.02 -1.11
N GLU A 41 5.90 -0.42 -2.28
CA GLU A 41 6.79 0.63 -2.75
C GLU A 41 5.94 1.86 -3.08
N ALA A 42 6.42 3.03 -2.69
CA ALA A 42 5.80 4.30 -3.01
C ALA A 42 6.82 5.28 -3.58
N GLU A 43 6.51 5.81 -4.75
CA GLU A 43 7.26 6.88 -5.39
C GLU A 43 6.55 8.21 -5.13
N ILE A 44 7.30 9.23 -4.70
CA ILE A 44 6.78 10.58 -4.46
C ILE A 44 7.55 11.56 -5.34
N GLU A 45 6.82 12.33 -6.14
CA GLU A 45 7.37 13.34 -7.05
C GLU A 45 6.88 14.74 -6.62
N LEU A 46 7.78 15.60 -6.12
CA LEU A 46 7.42 16.92 -5.60
C LEU A 46 8.13 18.06 -6.32
N PRO A 47 7.47 19.21 -6.51
CA PRO A 47 8.14 20.41 -7.00
C PRO A 47 9.06 20.99 -5.93
N ILE A 48 10.26 21.42 -6.33
CA ILE A 48 11.23 22.05 -5.41
C ILE A 48 10.70 23.38 -4.83
N SER A 49 9.75 24.02 -5.51
CA SER A 49 9.12 25.25 -5.02
C SER A 49 8.27 25.03 -3.75
N ASP A 50 7.78 23.80 -3.51
CA ASP A 50 6.98 23.47 -2.33
C ASP A 50 7.13 21.99 -1.94
N PRO A 51 8.29 21.57 -1.41
CA PRO A 51 8.63 20.16 -1.20
C PRO A 51 8.01 19.56 0.08
N LEU A 52 7.24 20.35 0.85
CA LEU A 52 6.61 19.90 2.10
C LEU A 52 5.10 19.67 1.94
N THR A 53 4.51 20.15 0.85
CA THR A 53 3.10 19.91 0.53
C THR A 53 2.99 18.65 -0.34
N VAL A 54 2.55 17.56 0.28
CA VAL A 54 2.30 16.28 -0.42
C VAL A 54 0.80 16.07 -0.58
N THR A 55 0.37 15.85 -1.81
CA THR A 55 -1.01 15.51 -2.15
C THR A 55 -1.09 14.08 -2.67
N ALA A 56 -2.30 13.50 -2.71
CA ALA A 56 -2.49 12.14 -3.19
C ALA A 56 -2.06 11.93 -4.66
N SER A 57 -2.08 12.97 -5.49
CA SER A 57 -1.61 12.90 -6.88
C SER A 57 -0.09 12.83 -7.01
N ASP A 58 0.65 13.22 -5.98
CA ASP A 58 2.11 13.24 -5.98
C ASP A 58 2.70 11.87 -5.62
N VAL A 59 1.85 10.96 -5.12
CA VAL A 59 2.25 9.66 -4.59
C VAL A 59 1.72 8.55 -5.49
N ARG A 60 2.62 7.67 -5.96
CA ARG A 60 2.28 6.43 -6.65
C ARG A 60 2.63 5.26 -5.75
N VAL A 61 1.63 4.51 -5.29
CA VAL A 61 1.83 3.34 -4.42
C VAL A 61 1.58 2.06 -5.21
N LYS A 62 2.45 1.07 -5.01
CA LYS A 62 2.32 -0.27 -5.54
C LYS A 62 2.50 -1.27 -4.39
N VAL A 63 1.55 -2.20 -4.24
CA VAL A 63 1.63 -3.30 -3.28
C VAL A 63 1.94 -4.58 -4.05
N ASP A 64 2.93 -5.35 -3.58
CA ASP A 64 3.25 -6.66 -4.14
C ASP A 64 2.45 -7.74 -3.43
N THR A 65 1.46 -8.30 -4.14
CA THR A 65 0.60 -9.39 -3.66
C THR A 65 0.98 -10.75 -4.26
N SER A 66 2.18 -10.89 -4.83
CA SER A 66 2.62 -12.13 -5.50
C SER A 66 2.72 -13.35 -4.55
N SER A 67 2.84 -13.12 -3.24
CA SER A 67 2.82 -14.17 -2.21
C SER A 67 1.43 -14.72 -1.91
N PHE A 68 0.34 -14.03 -2.27
CA PHE A 68 -1.03 -14.43 -1.92
C PHE A 68 -1.44 -15.81 -2.48
N TYR A 69 -0.87 -16.22 -3.62
CA TYR A 69 -1.22 -17.48 -4.30
C TYR A 69 -0.23 -18.62 -4.05
N LYS A 70 0.66 -18.53 -3.06
CA LYS A 70 1.66 -19.57 -2.77
C LYS A 70 1.17 -20.65 -1.81
#